data_AF-A0AAW2TG16-F1
#
_entry.id   AF-A0AAW2TG16-F1
#
_cell.length_a   1.000
_cell.length_b   1.000
_cell.length_c   1.000
_cell.angle_alpha   90.00
_cell.angle_beta   90.00
_cell.angle_gamma   90.00
#
_symmetry.space_group_name_H-M   'P 1'
#
loop_
_entity.id
_entity.type
_entity.pdbx_description
1 polymer ?
#
loop_
_entity_poly.entity_id
_entity_poly.type
_entity_poly.pdbx_seq_one_letter_code
_entity_poly.pdbx_strand_id
1 'polypeptide(L)'
;MLINSVCRIYISDEDISFWEENQASPVLTIDSMRDFVCIFVNGQFKGSAKGKWIKVVKPVDLIQGHNDITLLSQTVGLQNYGAFLEKDGAGFRGQINLKGFKNGDHELTQATWTYQVGLKGESLRIYSIDENGSTEWTDLPTDATATRFSWYKTYFDAPGGLDSVALDLSSMGKGQIWVNGHHLGRYWTLNAPKDGCQTCDYRGAYDSDKYHIPRSWLQASDNLLVVFEETEKNPFEISIKSHYTETICAEVSENYYPPLHAWSLPKTSNGTISLNHTVPEIHLRCDAGNSISSIKFASYGTPQGSCQNFSRGNCHSPNSFSVVSQACMGRQSCSISTSNAVFGGDPCHGVVKTLSVEMRCSSSLSTSSSLML
;
A
#
# COMPACT_ATOMS: atom_id res chain seq x y z
N MET A 1 7.33 14.10 -1.14
CA MET A 1 7.66 15.52 -1.25
C MET A 1 7.22 16.00 -2.62
N LEU A 2 6.46 17.09 -2.67
CA LEU A 2 6.09 17.78 -3.89
C LEU A 2 6.82 19.12 -3.95
N ILE A 3 7.35 19.49 -5.11
CA ILE A 3 7.95 20.80 -5.35
C ILE A 3 7.32 21.38 -6.60
N ASN A 4 6.71 22.54 -6.45
CA ASN A 4 6.16 23.30 -7.55
C ASN A 4 7.17 24.33 -8.05
N SER A 5 7.61 24.19 -9.30
CA SER A 5 8.57 25.10 -9.93
C SER A 5 7.87 25.89 -11.04
N VAL A 6 7.88 27.21 -10.97
CA VAL A 6 7.22 28.09 -11.94
C VAL A 6 8.26 28.95 -12.66
N CYS A 7 8.17 28.98 -13.99
CA CYS A 7 8.93 29.86 -14.86
C CYS A 7 7.97 30.65 -15.75
N ARG A 8 8.12 31.97 -15.81
CA ARG A 8 7.37 32.84 -16.71
C ARG A 8 8.18 33.13 -17.96
N ILE A 9 7.56 32.95 -19.12
CA ILE A 9 8.15 33.26 -20.43
C ILE A 9 7.27 34.25 -21.19
N TYR A 10 7.83 34.91 -22.19
CA TYR A 10 7.08 35.79 -23.09
C TYR A 10 7.12 35.21 -24.50
N ILE A 11 5.97 35.20 -25.17
CA ILE A 11 5.79 34.69 -26.54
C ILE A 11 5.37 35.85 -27.43
N SER A 12 6.10 36.04 -28.53
CA SER A 12 5.84 37.12 -29.48
C SER A 12 4.73 36.75 -30.47
N ASP A 13 4.17 37.76 -31.14
CA ASP A 13 3.26 37.55 -32.28
C ASP A 13 3.92 36.78 -33.42
N GLU A 14 5.21 37.03 -33.66
CA GLU A 14 5.97 36.34 -34.70
C GLU A 14 6.08 34.83 -34.44
N ASP A 15 6.20 34.42 -33.17
CA ASP A 15 6.25 33.01 -32.80
C ASP A 15 4.90 32.31 -33.03
N ILE A 16 3.80 32.98 -32.68
CA ILE A 16 2.44 32.48 -32.91
C ILE A 16 2.18 32.31 -34.41
N SER A 17 2.45 33.35 -35.21
CA SER A 17 2.29 33.28 -36.66
C SER A 17 3.17 32.19 -37.29
N PHE A 18 4.40 32.02 -36.80
CA PHE A 18 5.28 30.95 -37.26
C PHE A 18 4.68 29.56 -37.01
N TRP A 19 4.08 29.31 -35.84
CA TRP A 19 3.45 28.03 -35.54
C TRP A 19 2.21 27.78 -36.40
N GLU A 20 1.37 28.78 -36.62
CA GLU A 20 0.18 28.69 -37.46
C GLU A 20 0.55 28.39 -38.93
N GLU A 21 1.52 29.13 -39.49
CA GLU A 21 1.98 28.95 -40.87
C GLU A 21 2.57 27.55 -41.13
N ASN A 22 3.28 27.00 -40.14
CA ASN A 22 3.99 25.73 -40.26
C ASN A 22 3.23 24.53 -39.70
N GLN A 23 2.00 24.73 -39.20
CA GLN A 23 1.23 23.72 -38.46
C GLN A 23 2.06 23.05 -37.35
N ALA A 24 2.90 23.85 -36.71
CA ALA A 24 3.82 23.41 -35.67
C ALA A 24 3.22 23.69 -34.28
N SER A 25 3.75 23.02 -33.27
CA SER A 25 3.43 23.33 -31.88
C SER A 25 4.71 23.33 -31.06
N PRO A 26 4.85 24.26 -30.11
CA PRO A 26 6.02 24.28 -29.25
C PRO A 26 6.06 23.03 -28.37
N VAL A 27 7.27 22.53 -28.13
CA VAL A 27 7.48 21.29 -27.37
C VAL A 27 8.38 21.57 -26.18
N LEU A 28 7.87 21.28 -24.98
CA LEU A 28 8.67 21.26 -23.77
C LEU A 28 9.49 19.98 -23.71
N THR A 29 10.78 20.12 -23.48
CA THR A 29 11.72 19.01 -23.27
C THR A 29 12.42 19.14 -21.93
N ILE A 30 12.44 18.05 -21.16
CA ILE A 30 13.17 17.92 -19.91
C ILE A 30 14.12 16.74 -20.10
N ASP A 31 15.42 16.99 -20.05
CA ASP A 31 16.42 15.97 -20.39
C ASP A 31 16.35 14.73 -19.49
N SER A 32 16.18 14.94 -18.20
CA SER A 32 16.08 13.86 -17.24
C SER A 32 15.27 14.27 -16.02
N MET A 33 14.31 13.44 -15.63
CA MET A 33 13.52 13.66 -14.42
C MET A 33 13.28 12.37 -13.63
N ARG A 34 13.02 12.56 -12.34
CA ARG A 34 12.67 11.53 -11.38
C ARG A 34 11.83 12.12 -10.22
N ASP A 35 10.87 11.43 -9.63
CA ASP A 35 10.26 10.16 -10.02
C ASP A 35 9.01 10.38 -10.89
N PHE A 36 8.37 11.53 -10.71
CA PHE A 36 7.14 11.91 -11.38
C PHE A 36 7.13 13.42 -11.62
N VAL A 37 6.58 13.84 -12.75
CA VAL A 37 6.33 15.26 -13.06
C VAL A 37 4.92 15.43 -13.60
N CYS A 38 4.22 16.46 -13.12
CA CYS A 38 3.06 17.03 -13.80
C CYS A 38 3.46 18.37 -14.45
N ILE A 39 3.01 18.58 -15.69
CA ILE A 39 3.30 19.76 -16.48
C ILE A 39 2.02 20.57 -16.63
N PHE A 40 2.08 21.84 -16.27
CA PHE A 40 1.01 22.80 -16.48
C PHE A 40 1.50 24.01 -17.24
N VAL A 41 0.61 24.57 -18.04
CA VAL A 41 0.82 25.83 -18.76
C VAL A 41 -0.39 26.72 -18.52
N ASN A 42 -0.16 27.92 -17.99
CA ASN A 42 -1.20 28.89 -17.64
C ASN A 42 -2.29 28.28 -16.75
N GLY A 43 -1.87 27.47 -15.76
CA GLY A 43 -2.77 26.76 -14.84
C GLY A 43 -3.46 25.53 -15.41
N GLN A 44 -3.31 25.23 -16.71
CA GLN A 44 -3.94 24.06 -17.33
C GLN A 44 -2.99 22.86 -17.39
N PHE A 45 -3.49 21.68 -17.01
CA PHE A 45 -2.74 20.44 -17.06
C PHE A 45 -2.48 20.02 -18.51
N LYS A 46 -1.20 19.81 -18.87
CA LYS A 46 -0.80 19.36 -20.20
C LYS A 46 -0.40 17.90 -20.23
N GLY A 47 0.05 17.35 -19.10
CA GLY A 47 0.34 15.92 -18.96
C GLY A 47 1.27 15.61 -17.81
N SER A 48 1.59 14.32 -17.68
CA SER A 48 2.50 13.83 -16.65
C SER A 48 3.40 12.73 -17.18
N ALA A 49 4.53 12.52 -16.52
CA ALA A 49 5.44 11.40 -16.80
C ALA A 49 5.95 10.79 -15.49
N LYS A 50 6.19 9.47 -15.51
CA LYS A 50 6.78 8.68 -14.41
C LYS A 50 8.02 7.96 -14.92
N GLY A 51 9.11 7.98 -14.18
CA GLY A 51 10.28 7.18 -14.51
C GLY A 51 11.49 7.46 -13.63
N LYS A 52 12.54 6.66 -13.82
CA LYS A 52 13.85 6.86 -13.17
C LYS A 52 14.80 7.49 -14.18
N TRP A 53 15.04 8.80 -14.04
CA TRP A 53 15.95 9.58 -14.89
C TRP A 53 15.61 9.56 -16.38
N ILE A 54 14.32 9.66 -16.71
CA ILE A 54 13.83 9.61 -18.09
C ILE A 54 13.75 10.99 -18.72
N LYS A 55 13.90 11.05 -20.05
CA LYS A 55 13.60 12.24 -20.84
C LYS A 55 12.10 12.42 -20.99
N VAL A 56 11.62 13.66 -20.85
CA VAL A 56 10.22 14.02 -21.09
C VAL A 56 10.16 14.96 -22.28
N VAL A 57 9.28 14.64 -23.22
CA VAL A 57 9.00 15.45 -24.41
C VAL A 57 7.49 15.63 -24.47
N LYS A 58 7.02 16.87 -24.39
CA LYS A 58 5.60 17.16 -24.28
C LYS A 58 5.21 18.40 -25.10
N PRO A 59 4.33 18.26 -26.11
CA PRO A 59 3.72 19.41 -26.77
C PRO A 59 2.97 20.27 -25.75
N VAL A 60 3.07 21.58 -25.90
CA VAL A 60 2.43 22.57 -25.03
C VAL A 60 1.72 23.62 -25.86
N ASP A 61 0.63 24.17 -25.32
CA ASP A 61 -0.11 25.26 -25.96
C ASP A 61 0.28 26.56 -25.25
N LEU A 62 0.86 27.50 -26.00
CA LEU A 62 1.28 28.81 -25.51
C LEU A 62 0.46 29.89 -26.21
N ILE A 63 0.14 30.96 -25.48
CA ILE A 63 -0.57 32.13 -26.01
C ILE A 63 0.38 33.28 -26.25
N GLN A 64 -0.01 34.25 -27.08
CA GLN A 64 0.71 35.52 -27.20
C GLN A 64 0.86 36.19 -25.82
N GLY A 65 2.05 36.73 -25.54
CA GLY A 65 2.34 37.41 -24.28
C GLY A 65 2.92 36.48 -23.20
N HIS A 66 2.61 36.77 -21.93
CA HIS A 66 3.19 36.03 -20.81
C HIS A 66 2.53 34.67 -20.60
N ASN A 67 3.36 33.64 -20.45
CA ASN A 67 2.93 32.29 -20.15
C ASN A 67 3.66 31.78 -18.91
N ASP A 68 2.94 31.10 -18.03
CA ASP A 68 3.48 30.45 -16.85
C ASP A 68 3.61 28.95 -17.08
N ILE A 69 4.85 28.45 -17.10
CA ILE A 69 5.15 27.03 -17.14
C ILE A 69 5.40 26.56 -15.72
N THR A 70 4.59 25.60 -15.30
CA THR A 70 4.59 25.08 -13.93
C THR A 70 4.91 23.59 -13.98
N LEU A 71 6.01 23.21 -13.33
CA LEU A 71 6.48 21.83 -13.22
C LEU A 71 6.33 21.37 -11.77
N LEU A 72 5.38 20.48 -11.55
CA LEU A 72 5.19 19.85 -10.25
C LEU A 72 6.00 18.56 -10.20
N SER A 73 7.17 18.62 -9.56
CA SER A 73 8.01 17.45 -9.30
C SER A 73 7.51 16.72 -8.05
N GLN A 74 7.46 15.38 -8.13
CA GLN A 74 7.07 14.55 -7.00
C GLN A 74 8.05 13.41 -6.77
N THR A 75 8.45 13.25 -5.51
CA THR A 75 9.26 12.11 -5.05
C THR A 75 8.35 10.99 -4.56
N VAL A 76 8.47 9.80 -5.15
CA VAL A 76 7.67 8.62 -4.78
C VAL A 76 8.48 7.67 -3.91
N GLY A 77 9.08 8.22 -2.86
CA GLY A 77 10.04 7.51 -1.99
C GLY A 77 11.47 7.70 -2.48
N LEU A 78 12.42 7.60 -1.57
CA LEU A 78 13.85 7.66 -1.90
C LEU A 78 14.41 6.24 -2.00
N GLN A 79 15.49 6.09 -2.77
CA GLN A 79 16.19 4.83 -2.86
C GLN A 79 16.74 4.41 -1.49
N ASN A 80 16.46 3.17 -1.09
CA ASN A 80 16.79 2.62 0.23
C ASN A 80 17.75 1.42 0.19
N TYR A 81 18.30 1.10 -0.99
CA TYR A 81 19.29 0.03 -1.17
C TYR A 81 20.21 0.33 -2.35
N GLY A 82 21.42 -0.23 -2.33
CA GLY A 82 22.44 -0.08 -3.37
C GLY A 82 23.57 0.89 -2.99
N ALA A 83 24.68 0.83 -3.75
CA ALA A 83 25.84 1.66 -3.52
C ALA A 83 25.56 3.14 -3.86
N PHE A 84 26.09 4.06 -3.04
CA PHE A 84 26.01 5.51 -3.22
C PHE A 84 24.57 6.05 -3.38
N LEU A 85 23.60 5.47 -2.67
CA LEU A 85 22.19 5.86 -2.75
C LEU A 85 21.96 7.35 -2.45
N GLU A 86 22.82 7.96 -1.63
CA GLU A 86 22.82 9.38 -1.30
C GLU A 86 23.13 10.29 -2.50
N LYS A 87 23.80 9.77 -3.54
CA LYS A 87 24.12 10.51 -4.76
C LYS A 87 23.04 10.43 -5.83
N ASP A 88 22.07 9.53 -5.69
CA ASP A 88 21.03 9.36 -6.70
C ASP A 88 20.10 10.57 -6.70
N GLY A 89 19.54 10.96 -5.55
CA GLY A 89 18.65 12.13 -5.46
C GLY A 89 17.32 11.97 -6.23
N ALA A 90 16.60 13.08 -6.41
CA ALA A 90 15.32 13.17 -7.13
C ALA A 90 15.15 14.57 -7.76
N GLY A 91 14.15 14.74 -8.61
CA GLY A 91 13.85 16.00 -9.30
C GLY A 91 14.31 16.01 -10.76
N PHE A 92 14.83 17.14 -11.21
CA PHE A 92 15.27 17.36 -12.59
C PHE A 92 16.79 17.34 -12.71
N ARG A 93 17.31 16.82 -13.83
CA ARG A 93 18.72 16.85 -14.23
C ARG A 93 18.83 17.21 -15.71
N GLY A 94 19.94 17.86 -16.07
CA GLY A 94 20.17 18.34 -17.43
C GLY A 94 19.36 19.59 -17.74
N GLN A 95 19.07 19.81 -19.02
CA GLN A 95 18.43 21.03 -19.49
C GLN A 95 16.91 20.90 -19.57
N ILE A 96 16.25 22.03 -19.43
CA ILE A 96 14.83 22.20 -19.74
C ILE A 96 14.75 23.19 -20.89
N ASN A 97 14.21 22.75 -22.03
CA ASN A 97 14.17 23.55 -23.26
C ASN A 97 12.76 23.57 -23.85
N LEU A 98 12.41 24.69 -24.46
CA LEU A 98 11.26 24.86 -25.33
C LEU A 98 11.72 24.87 -26.78
N LYS A 99 11.20 23.93 -27.57
CA LYS A 99 11.57 23.73 -28.96
C LYS A 99 10.46 24.18 -29.90
N GLY A 100 10.82 24.40 -31.16
CA GLY A 100 9.87 24.70 -32.24
C GLY A 100 9.67 26.18 -32.50
N PHE A 101 10.61 27.04 -32.09
CA PHE A 101 10.55 28.48 -32.32
C PHE A 101 11.38 28.86 -33.55
N LYS A 102 11.00 29.96 -34.20
CA LYS A 102 11.66 30.44 -35.44
C LYS A 102 13.14 30.76 -35.23
N ASN A 103 13.48 31.34 -34.07
CA ASN A 103 14.83 31.83 -33.76
C ASN A 103 15.68 30.83 -32.95
N GLY A 104 15.29 29.55 -32.95
CA GLY A 104 15.99 28.49 -32.23
C GLY A 104 15.32 28.13 -30.89
N ASP A 105 15.81 27.07 -30.26
CA ASP A 105 15.25 26.57 -29.01
C ASP A 105 15.46 27.58 -27.86
N HIS A 106 14.44 27.75 -27.03
CA HIS A 106 14.51 28.57 -25.81
C HIS A 106 14.96 27.71 -24.63
N GLU A 107 16.17 27.94 -24.12
CA GLU A 107 16.67 27.26 -22.92
C GLU A 107 16.08 27.89 -21.66
N LEU A 108 15.32 27.10 -20.90
CA LEU A 108 14.68 27.51 -19.65
C LEU A 108 15.52 27.18 -18.41
N THR A 109 16.60 26.39 -18.54
CA THR A 109 17.45 25.99 -17.42
C THR A 109 18.04 27.17 -16.66
N GLN A 110 18.42 28.23 -17.38
CA GLN A 110 19.01 29.46 -16.84
C GLN A 110 17.98 30.57 -16.60
N ALA A 111 16.69 30.28 -16.82
CA ALA A 111 15.62 31.23 -16.56
C ALA A 111 15.42 31.43 -15.04
N THR A 112 14.65 32.47 -14.69
CA THR A 112 14.27 32.68 -13.29
C THR A 112 13.15 31.71 -12.91
N TRP A 113 13.43 30.83 -11.94
CA TRP A 113 12.47 29.87 -11.39
C TRP A 113 12.03 30.27 -9.98
N THR A 114 10.73 30.22 -9.74
CA THR A 114 10.16 30.32 -8.39
C THR A 114 9.80 28.92 -7.89
N TYR A 115 10.20 28.59 -6.67
CA TYR A 115 9.96 27.28 -6.06
C TYR A 115 9.03 27.39 -4.86
N GLN A 116 8.03 26.50 -4.80
CA GLN A 116 7.21 26.28 -3.63
C GLN A 116 7.33 24.81 -3.20
N VAL A 117 7.74 24.59 -1.95
CA VAL A 117 7.80 23.25 -1.36
C VAL A 117 6.42 22.90 -0.79
N GLY A 118 5.90 21.73 -1.15
CA GLY A 118 4.62 21.23 -0.70
C GLY A 118 3.41 21.93 -1.34
N LEU A 119 2.23 21.51 -0.91
CA LEU A 119 0.95 22.02 -1.37
C LEU A 119 0.36 23.04 -0.39
N LYS A 120 -0.48 23.95 -0.90
CA LYS A 120 -1.15 24.94 -0.07
C LYS A 120 -1.97 24.29 1.07
N GLY A 121 -2.73 23.23 0.76
CA GLY A 121 -3.47 22.46 1.76
C GLY A 121 -2.58 21.81 2.82
N GLU A 122 -1.36 21.39 2.46
CA GLU A 122 -0.39 20.88 3.44
C GLU A 122 0.11 21.99 4.37
N SER A 123 0.40 23.19 3.83
CA SER A 123 0.86 24.34 4.62
C SER A 123 -0.20 24.87 5.59
N LEU A 124 -1.48 24.80 5.21
CA LEU A 124 -2.64 25.16 6.02
C LEU A 124 -3.11 24.03 6.94
N ARG A 125 -2.46 22.85 6.87
CA ARG A 125 -2.78 21.65 7.67
C ARG A 125 -4.27 21.34 7.76
N ILE A 126 -4.98 21.45 6.62
CA ILE A 126 -6.43 21.23 6.56
C ILE A 126 -6.85 19.79 6.88
N TYR A 127 -5.87 18.88 6.95
CA TYR A 127 -6.04 17.51 7.43
C TYR A 127 -6.09 17.36 8.96
N SER A 128 -5.68 18.40 9.71
CA SER A 128 -5.67 18.38 11.18
C SER A 128 -7.04 18.72 11.75
N ILE A 129 -7.37 18.17 12.93
CA ILE A 129 -8.68 18.39 13.57
C ILE A 129 -8.89 19.88 13.90
N ASP A 130 -7.85 20.54 14.43
CA ASP A 130 -7.95 21.92 14.92
C ASP A 130 -7.98 22.96 13.79
N GLU A 131 -7.24 22.74 12.70
CA GLU A 131 -7.07 23.73 11.62
C GLU A 131 -8.01 23.48 10.41
N ASN A 132 -8.78 22.39 10.39
CA ASN A 132 -9.72 22.05 9.30
C ASN A 132 -10.79 23.14 9.03
N GLY A 133 -11.14 23.93 10.05
CA GLY A 133 -12.11 25.03 9.93
C GLY A 133 -11.56 26.31 9.29
N SER A 134 -10.24 26.39 9.02
CA SER A 134 -9.58 27.59 8.51
C SER A 134 -9.74 27.81 7.00
N THR A 135 -10.31 26.84 6.29
CA THR A 135 -10.53 26.87 4.84
C THR A 135 -12.02 26.75 4.51
N GLU A 136 -12.45 27.43 3.45
CA GLU A 136 -13.82 27.32 2.93
C GLU A 136 -14.01 25.97 2.22
N TRP A 137 -14.66 25.04 2.90
CA TRP A 137 -15.11 23.77 2.32
C TRP A 137 -16.48 23.97 1.68
N THR A 138 -16.68 23.34 0.53
CA THR A 138 -17.97 23.31 -0.17
C THR A 138 -18.47 21.88 -0.23
N ASP A 139 -19.79 21.71 -0.07
CA ASP A 139 -20.42 20.42 -0.31
C ASP A 139 -20.18 19.99 -1.77
N LEU A 140 -19.93 18.69 -1.97
CA LEU A 140 -19.67 18.11 -3.28
C LEU A 140 -20.97 17.49 -3.83
N PRO A 141 -21.59 18.06 -4.88
CA PRO A 141 -22.76 17.45 -5.52
C PRO A 141 -22.43 16.07 -6.12
N THR A 142 -23.41 15.18 -6.16
CA THR A 142 -23.22 13.81 -6.69
C THR A 142 -22.89 13.77 -8.18
N ASP A 143 -23.26 14.80 -8.93
CA ASP A 143 -22.98 14.99 -10.35
C ASP A 143 -21.76 15.88 -10.62
N ALA A 144 -20.99 16.21 -9.57
CA ALA A 144 -19.81 17.05 -9.69
C ALA A 144 -18.74 16.41 -10.59
N THR A 145 -18.25 17.21 -11.54
CA THR A 145 -17.10 16.85 -12.35
C THR A 145 -15.85 16.78 -11.48
N ALA A 146 -15.18 15.63 -11.51
CA ALA A 146 -13.95 15.43 -10.75
C ALA A 146 -12.87 16.40 -11.22
N THR A 147 -12.25 17.11 -10.28
CA THR A 147 -11.12 17.99 -10.53
C THR A 147 -9.82 17.38 -10.02
N ARG A 148 -8.72 17.74 -10.65
CA ARG A 148 -7.38 17.33 -10.24
C ARG A 148 -6.89 18.15 -9.05
N PHE A 149 -6.07 17.55 -8.19
CA PHE A 149 -5.47 18.22 -7.02
C PHE A 149 -6.53 18.70 -6.02
N SER A 150 -7.54 17.86 -5.80
CA SER A 150 -8.69 18.14 -4.94
C SER A 150 -8.46 17.63 -3.53
N TRP A 151 -8.98 18.35 -2.55
CA TRP A 151 -9.06 17.91 -1.16
C TRP A 151 -10.51 17.58 -0.85
N TYR A 152 -10.74 16.39 -0.31
CA TYR A 152 -12.04 15.92 0.14
C TYR A 152 -11.97 15.64 1.64
N LYS A 153 -13.10 15.82 2.33
CA LYS A 153 -13.25 15.40 3.71
C LYS A 153 -14.63 14.82 3.96
N THR A 154 -14.72 13.96 4.96
CA THR A 154 -15.98 13.46 5.52
C THR A 154 -15.77 13.07 6.98
N TYR A 155 -16.85 12.77 7.68
CA TYR A 155 -16.85 12.25 9.05
C TYR A 155 -17.49 10.87 9.09
N PHE A 156 -16.99 9.99 9.95
CA PHE A 156 -17.51 8.62 10.05
C PHE A 156 -17.41 8.04 11.45
N ASP A 157 -18.31 7.09 11.72
CA ASP A 157 -18.29 6.29 12.95
C ASP A 157 -17.36 5.09 12.80
N ALA A 158 -16.62 4.77 13.85
CA ALA A 158 -15.73 3.61 13.81
C ALA A 158 -16.56 2.32 13.68
N PRO A 159 -16.19 1.40 12.76
CA PRO A 159 -16.85 0.10 12.68
C PRO A 159 -16.84 -0.62 14.04
N GLY A 160 -17.86 -1.40 14.34
CA GLY A 160 -17.89 -2.18 15.59
C GLY A 160 -16.74 -3.20 15.72
N GLY A 161 -16.62 -3.79 16.91
CA GLY A 161 -15.70 -4.91 17.16
C GLY A 161 -14.22 -4.53 17.29
N LEU A 162 -13.36 -5.55 17.26
CA LEU A 162 -11.90 -5.44 17.45
C LEU A 162 -11.10 -5.76 16.19
N ASP A 163 -11.78 -6.12 15.10
CA ASP A 163 -11.15 -6.52 13.83
C ASP A 163 -10.35 -5.37 13.23
N SER A 164 -9.33 -5.65 12.42
CA SER A 164 -8.56 -4.60 11.75
C SER A 164 -9.46 -3.76 10.85
N VAL A 165 -9.19 -2.47 10.72
CA VAL A 165 -9.96 -1.58 9.83
C VAL A 165 -9.09 -1.20 8.64
N ALA A 166 -9.69 -1.14 7.46
CA ALA A 166 -9.05 -0.62 6.27
C ALA A 166 -10.00 0.27 5.47
N LEU A 167 -9.40 1.23 4.76
CA LEU A 167 -10.04 2.08 3.77
C LEU A 167 -9.87 1.45 2.38
N ASP A 168 -10.97 1.30 1.65
CA ASP A 168 -11.00 0.86 0.26
C ASP A 168 -10.96 2.08 -0.65
N LEU A 169 -9.87 2.21 -1.42
CA LEU A 169 -9.60 3.33 -2.32
C LEU A 169 -9.52 2.89 -3.78
N SER A 170 -10.11 1.74 -4.10
CA SER A 170 -10.14 1.19 -5.46
C SER A 170 -10.76 2.12 -6.52
N SER A 171 -11.68 3.00 -6.11
CA SER A 171 -12.29 4.02 -6.97
C SER A 171 -11.41 5.26 -7.20
N MET A 172 -10.40 5.46 -6.35
CA MET A 172 -9.54 6.64 -6.35
C MET A 172 -8.31 6.44 -7.25
N GLY A 173 -7.53 7.50 -7.47
CA GLY A 173 -6.37 7.48 -8.36
C GLY A 173 -5.04 7.47 -7.62
N LYS A 174 -4.59 8.64 -7.21
CA LYS A 174 -3.31 8.80 -6.52
C LYS A 174 -3.41 9.93 -5.52
N GLY A 175 -2.86 9.75 -4.33
CA GLY A 175 -2.96 10.81 -3.34
C GLY A 175 -2.41 10.46 -1.98
N GLN A 176 -2.93 11.17 -0.97
CA GLN A 176 -2.58 11.02 0.44
C GLN A 176 -3.84 11.00 1.31
N ILE A 177 -3.80 10.28 2.42
CA ILE A 177 -4.93 10.11 3.33
C ILE A 177 -4.53 10.48 4.75
N TRP A 178 -5.46 11.10 5.47
CA TRP A 178 -5.37 11.34 6.90
C TRP A 178 -6.65 10.90 7.60
N VAL A 179 -6.50 10.31 8.79
CA VAL A 179 -7.60 10.05 9.72
C VAL A 179 -7.28 10.73 11.03
N ASN A 180 -8.16 11.61 11.51
CA ASN A 180 -7.98 12.36 12.76
C ASN A 180 -6.63 13.10 12.81
N GLY A 181 -6.18 13.68 11.69
CA GLY A 181 -4.88 14.34 11.58
C GLY A 181 -3.67 13.41 11.42
N HIS A 182 -3.83 12.09 11.60
CA HIS A 182 -2.75 11.12 11.39
C HIS A 182 -2.63 10.76 9.91
N HIS A 183 -1.42 10.95 9.35
CA HIS A 183 -1.14 10.60 7.96
C HIS A 183 -1.08 9.07 7.80
N LEU A 184 -2.07 8.50 7.12
CA LEU A 184 -2.16 7.07 6.83
C LEU A 184 -1.12 6.63 5.79
N GLY A 185 -0.77 7.54 4.90
CA GLY A 185 0.19 7.30 3.83
C GLY A 185 -0.33 7.73 2.47
N ARG A 186 0.46 7.37 1.45
CA ARG A 186 0.14 7.62 0.06
C ARG A 186 -0.63 6.45 -0.51
N TYR A 187 -1.68 6.73 -1.27
CA TYR A 187 -2.33 5.74 -2.11
C TYR A 187 -1.98 5.94 -3.57
N TRP A 188 -1.94 4.84 -4.30
CA TRP A 188 -1.83 4.87 -5.74
C TRP A 188 -2.41 3.60 -6.35
N THR A 189 -3.61 3.71 -6.89
CA THR A 189 -4.36 2.61 -7.49
C THR A 189 -3.77 2.29 -8.86
N LEU A 190 -2.70 1.49 -8.87
CA LEU A 190 -2.03 1.02 -10.07
C LEU A 190 -2.36 -0.45 -10.31
N ASN A 191 -2.92 -0.75 -11.47
CA ASN A 191 -3.11 -2.13 -11.89
C ASN A 191 -1.77 -2.78 -12.21
N ALA A 192 -1.43 -3.87 -11.52
CA ALA A 192 -0.28 -4.69 -11.87
C ALA A 192 -0.48 -5.31 -13.27
N PRO A 193 0.61 -5.55 -14.03
CA PRO A 193 0.54 -6.32 -15.28
C PRO A 193 -0.10 -7.69 -15.03
N LYS A 194 -0.99 -8.13 -15.93
CA LYS A 194 -1.67 -9.44 -15.84
C LYS A 194 -0.74 -10.62 -16.16
N ASP A 195 0.39 -10.35 -16.79
CA ASP A 195 1.37 -11.36 -17.21
C ASP A 195 2.46 -11.56 -16.13
N GLY A 196 3.06 -12.75 -16.10
CA GLY A 196 4.15 -13.07 -15.15
C GLY A 196 3.71 -13.78 -13.87
N CYS A 197 2.43 -14.06 -13.71
CA CYS A 197 1.91 -14.90 -12.62
C CYS A 197 2.06 -16.40 -12.94
N GLN A 198 3.28 -16.95 -12.86
CA GLN A 198 3.50 -18.41 -12.77
C GLN A 198 4.02 -18.78 -11.38
N THR A 199 3.64 -19.97 -10.88
CA THR A 199 3.93 -20.57 -9.56
C THR A 199 4.21 -19.56 -8.44
N CYS A 200 3.16 -19.29 -7.68
CA CYS A 200 3.06 -18.32 -6.60
C CYS A 200 4.23 -18.30 -5.60
N ASP A 201 4.71 -17.09 -5.32
CA ASP A 201 5.36 -16.75 -4.06
C ASP A 201 4.31 -16.81 -2.93
N TYR A 202 4.64 -17.42 -1.81
CA TYR A 202 3.77 -17.61 -0.63
C TYR A 202 3.19 -16.30 -0.07
N ARG A 203 3.73 -15.14 -0.47
CA ARG A 203 3.30 -13.80 -0.04
C ARG A 203 2.10 -13.25 -0.81
N GLY A 204 1.66 -13.93 -1.88
CA GLY A 204 0.53 -13.50 -2.71
C GLY A 204 0.81 -12.24 -3.54
N ALA A 205 -0.14 -11.87 -4.40
CA ALA A 205 -0.10 -10.60 -5.12
C ALA A 205 -0.42 -9.45 -4.15
N TYR A 206 0.37 -8.37 -4.22
CA TYR A 206 0.10 -7.15 -3.46
C TYR A 206 -0.90 -6.29 -4.24
N ASP A 207 -2.17 -6.31 -3.83
CA ASP A 207 -3.17 -5.38 -4.33
C ASP A 207 -3.20 -4.15 -3.42
N SER A 208 -2.76 -3.00 -3.95
CA SER A 208 -2.57 -1.75 -3.20
C SER A 208 -3.85 -0.94 -2.98
N ASP A 209 -5.00 -1.59 -2.89
CA ASP A 209 -6.30 -0.89 -2.95
C ASP A 209 -6.90 -0.68 -1.55
N LYS A 210 -6.34 -1.36 -0.54
CA LYS A 210 -6.78 -1.32 0.86
C LYS A 210 -5.71 -0.74 1.76
N TYR A 211 -6.07 0.25 2.56
CA TYR A 211 -5.16 1.01 3.41
C TYR A 211 -5.54 0.83 4.87
N HIS A 212 -4.64 0.26 5.68
CA HIS A 212 -4.91 -0.02 7.09
C HIS A 212 -5.11 1.27 7.92
N ILE A 213 -6.19 1.31 8.69
CA ILE A 213 -6.43 2.32 9.72
C ILE A 213 -6.17 1.68 11.10
N PRO A 214 -5.14 2.11 11.84
CA PRO A 214 -4.93 1.66 13.22
C PRO A 214 -6.14 1.98 14.09
N ARG A 215 -6.72 0.96 14.74
CA ARG A 215 -7.87 1.12 15.66
C ARG A 215 -7.62 2.18 16.74
N SER A 216 -6.38 2.31 17.21
CA SER A 216 -5.97 3.29 18.22
C SER A 216 -6.05 4.75 17.75
N TRP A 217 -6.21 5.00 16.45
CA TRP A 217 -6.42 6.35 15.89
C TRP A 217 -7.89 6.72 15.79
N LEU A 218 -8.80 5.77 16.01
CA LEU A 218 -10.23 5.95 15.87
C LEU A 218 -10.88 6.26 17.22
N GLN A 219 -11.81 7.22 17.19
CA GLN A 219 -12.82 7.46 18.21
C GLN A 219 -14.09 6.68 17.87
N ALA A 220 -15.04 6.58 18.81
CA ALA A 220 -16.29 5.86 18.56
C ALA A 220 -17.12 6.46 17.41
N SER A 221 -17.22 7.79 17.37
CA SER A 221 -17.92 8.57 16.34
C SER A 221 -17.06 9.75 15.86
N ASP A 222 -17.54 10.46 14.85
CA ASP A 222 -17.01 11.76 14.40
C ASP A 222 -15.51 11.73 14.00
N ASN A 223 -15.06 10.62 13.43
CA ASN A 223 -13.70 10.51 12.91
C ASN A 223 -13.56 11.31 11.62
N LEU A 224 -12.61 12.25 11.58
CA LEU A 224 -12.32 13.04 10.40
C LEU A 224 -11.49 12.22 9.41
N LEU A 225 -12.02 11.98 8.21
CA LEU A 225 -11.27 11.49 7.06
C LEU A 225 -10.96 12.67 6.13
N VAL A 226 -9.69 12.88 5.79
CA VAL A 226 -9.26 13.83 4.75
C VAL A 226 -8.47 13.10 3.68
N VAL A 227 -8.82 13.34 2.42
CA VAL A 227 -8.19 12.73 1.25
C VAL A 227 -7.74 13.84 0.31
N PHE A 228 -6.47 13.80 -0.07
CA PHE A 228 -5.95 14.62 -1.16
C PHE A 228 -5.80 13.75 -2.40
N GLU A 229 -6.52 14.07 -3.48
CA GLU A 229 -6.56 13.34 -4.75
C GLU A 229 -5.87 14.13 -5.88
N GLU A 230 -4.84 13.53 -6.47
CA GLU A 230 -3.98 14.14 -7.50
C GLU A 230 -4.49 13.90 -8.93
N THR A 231 -5.56 13.12 -9.10
CA THR A 231 -6.19 12.79 -10.38
C THR A 231 -7.65 13.25 -10.42
N GLU A 232 -8.35 12.99 -11.52
CA GLU A 232 -9.75 13.38 -11.72
C GLU A 232 -10.67 12.25 -11.21
N LYS A 233 -10.67 12.01 -9.89
CA LYS A 233 -11.52 11.02 -9.20
C LYS A 233 -12.37 11.63 -8.09
N ASN A 234 -13.54 11.03 -7.87
CA ASN A 234 -14.51 11.44 -6.85
C ASN A 234 -14.54 10.44 -5.69
N PRO A 235 -14.80 10.88 -4.45
CA PRO A 235 -14.67 10.07 -3.25
C PRO A 235 -15.89 9.18 -2.92
N PHE A 236 -16.97 9.22 -3.72
CA PHE A 236 -18.27 8.62 -3.36
C PHE A 236 -18.27 7.10 -3.17
N GLU A 237 -17.30 6.39 -3.75
CA GLU A 237 -17.19 4.93 -3.63
C GLU A 237 -16.15 4.50 -2.58
N ILE A 238 -15.51 5.46 -1.89
CA ILE A 238 -14.62 5.15 -0.78
C ILE A 238 -15.44 4.48 0.32
N SER A 239 -14.94 3.36 0.84
CA SER A 239 -15.61 2.64 1.92
C SER A 239 -14.65 2.18 3.01
N ILE A 240 -15.16 2.05 4.23
CA ILE A 240 -14.39 1.55 5.37
C ILE A 240 -14.90 0.16 5.71
N LYS A 241 -13.97 -0.80 5.81
CA LYS A 241 -14.29 -2.20 6.07
C LYS A 241 -13.47 -2.74 7.22
N SER A 242 -14.12 -3.58 8.02
CA SER A 242 -13.45 -4.44 8.99
C SER A 242 -12.91 -5.67 8.28
N HIS A 243 -11.68 -6.04 8.63
CA HIS A 243 -10.96 -7.18 8.12
C HIS A 243 -10.54 -8.06 9.28
N TYR A 244 -10.91 -9.34 9.18
CA TYR A 244 -10.46 -10.38 10.07
C TYR A 244 -9.96 -11.56 9.26
N THR A 245 -9.08 -12.32 9.88
CA THR A 245 -8.51 -13.53 9.32
C THR A 245 -9.57 -14.64 9.41
N GLU A 246 -10.18 -15.03 8.30
CA GLU A 246 -11.17 -16.11 8.29
C GLU A 246 -10.52 -17.50 8.32
N THR A 247 -9.47 -17.72 7.53
CA THR A 247 -8.81 -19.03 7.39
C THR A 247 -7.34 -18.91 7.79
N ILE A 248 -6.87 -19.84 8.61
CA ILE A 248 -5.48 -19.95 9.04
C ILE A 248 -4.97 -21.33 8.66
N CYS A 249 -3.81 -21.33 8.00
CA CYS A 249 -3.06 -22.52 7.66
C CYS A 249 -1.67 -22.43 8.27
N ALA A 250 -1.17 -23.55 8.77
CA ALA A 250 0.23 -23.64 9.20
C ALA A 250 0.76 -25.05 9.03
N GLU A 251 2.07 -25.16 8.84
CA GLU A 251 2.80 -26.41 8.72
C GLU A 251 4.07 -26.35 9.55
N VAL A 252 4.32 -27.38 10.36
CA VAL A 252 5.55 -27.51 11.15
C VAL A 252 6.04 -28.94 11.05
N SER A 253 7.29 -29.11 10.63
CA SER A 253 7.96 -30.41 10.53
C SER A 253 8.73 -30.75 11.81
N GLU A 254 8.86 -32.04 12.14
CA GLU A 254 9.67 -32.54 13.25
C GLU A 254 11.13 -32.06 13.18
N ASN A 255 11.65 -31.75 11.99
CA ASN A 255 13.01 -31.26 11.79
C ASN A 255 13.16 -29.73 11.85
N TYR A 256 12.08 -28.99 12.09
CA TYR A 256 12.18 -27.54 12.27
C TYR A 256 12.86 -27.19 13.59
N TYR A 257 13.32 -25.95 13.72
CA TYR A 257 13.82 -25.46 14.99
C TYR A 257 12.65 -25.25 15.97
N PRO A 258 12.87 -25.48 17.28
CA PRO A 258 11.89 -25.15 18.30
C PRO A 258 11.68 -23.64 18.39
N PRO A 259 10.55 -23.17 18.96
CA PRO A 259 10.26 -21.75 19.11
C PRO A 259 11.41 -20.99 19.80
N LEU A 260 11.67 -19.74 19.42
CA LEU A 260 12.77 -18.95 19.97
C LEU A 260 12.73 -18.81 21.51
N HIS A 261 11.54 -18.83 22.12
CA HIS A 261 11.41 -18.80 23.58
C HIS A 261 11.90 -20.11 24.26
N ALA A 262 11.97 -21.21 23.52
CA ALA A 262 12.61 -22.43 24.01
C ALA A 262 14.13 -22.28 24.11
N TRP A 263 14.72 -21.31 23.39
CA TRP A 263 16.16 -21.03 23.40
C TRP A 263 16.56 -20.11 24.56
N SER A 264 15.61 -19.34 25.11
CA SER A 264 15.84 -18.45 26.25
C SER A 264 15.74 -19.14 27.62
N LEU A 265 15.30 -20.41 27.67
CA LEU A 265 15.24 -21.22 28.88
C LEU A 265 16.28 -22.35 28.82
N PRO A 266 17.50 -22.19 29.36
CA PRO A 266 18.45 -23.27 29.41
C PRO A 266 17.95 -24.33 30.41
N LYS A 267 17.51 -25.50 29.91
CA LYS A 267 17.42 -26.70 30.75
C LYS A 267 18.84 -27.16 31.07
N THR A 268 19.42 -26.61 32.13
CA THR A 268 20.74 -27.02 32.61
C THR A 268 20.62 -28.38 33.29
N SER A 269 21.06 -29.44 32.62
CA SER A 269 21.49 -30.68 33.26
C SER A 269 22.99 -30.85 33.01
N ASN A 270 23.82 -30.71 34.04
CA ASN A 270 25.27 -30.92 33.99
C ASN A 270 26.03 -30.11 32.92
N GLY A 271 25.87 -28.77 32.90
CA GLY A 271 26.77 -27.86 32.17
C GLY A 271 26.78 -27.98 30.64
N THR A 272 25.91 -28.82 30.06
CA THR A 272 25.69 -28.94 28.62
C THR A 272 24.28 -28.47 28.29
N ILE A 273 24.16 -27.54 27.33
CA ILE A 273 22.87 -27.11 26.80
C ILE A 273 22.32 -28.27 25.98
N SER A 274 21.37 -29.03 26.54
CA SER A 274 20.67 -30.08 25.80
C SER A 274 19.60 -29.43 24.91
N LEU A 275 20.00 -28.99 23.71
CA LEU A 275 19.10 -28.60 22.61
C LEU A 275 18.32 -29.81 22.06
N ASN A 276 18.67 -31.03 22.46
CA ASN A 276 18.08 -32.28 21.97
C ASN A 276 16.67 -32.57 22.50
N HIS A 277 16.11 -31.72 23.37
CA HIS A 277 14.84 -31.98 24.07
C HIS A 277 13.76 -30.89 23.86
N THR A 278 13.91 -30.04 22.85
CA THR A 278 12.92 -29.02 22.51
C THR A 278 12.28 -29.37 21.18
N VAL A 279 11.01 -29.75 21.24
CA VAL A 279 10.19 -30.19 20.11
C VAL A 279 9.67 -28.96 19.37
N PRO A 280 9.62 -28.96 18.02
CA PRO A 280 8.97 -27.90 17.26
C PRO A 280 7.50 -27.76 17.65
N GLU A 281 6.97 -26.53 17.61
CA GLU A 281 5.56 -26.28 17.95
C GLU A 281 4.87 -25.52 16.84
N ILE A 282 3.65 -25.93 16.52
CA ILE A 282 2.73 -25.13 15.70
C ILE A 282 1.99 -24.16 16.61
N HIS A 283 2.00 -22.88 16.25
CA HIS A 283 1.25 -21.83 16.93
C HIS A 283 0.15 -21.32 16.01
N LEU A 284 -1.10 -21.42 16.46
CA LEU A 284 -2.28 -21.04 15.70
C LEU A 284 -3.03 -19.97 16.49
N ARG A 285 -3.39 -18.85 15.83
CA ARG A 285 -3.99 -17.70 16.51
C ARG A 285 -4.93 -16.91 15.60
N CYS A 286 -6.18 -16.77 16.02
CA CYS A 286 -7.14 -15.82 15.46
C CYS A 286 -6.88 -14.39 15.97
N ASP A 287 -7.40 -13.41 15.23
CA ASP A 287 -7.37 -12.00 15.61
C ASP A 287 -8.07 -11.75 16.96
N ALA A 288 -7.79 -10.61 17.58
CA ALA A 288 -8.39 -10.22 18.86
C ALA A 288 -9.93 -10.20 18.77
N GLY A 289 -10.60 -10.84 19.74
CA GLY A 289 -12.07 -10.97 19.76
C GLY A 289 -12.65 -12.15 18.95
N ASN A 290 -11.80 -12.82 18.17
CA ASN A 290 -12.20 -13.97 17.33
C ASN A 290 -11.73 -15.29 17.96
N SER A 291 -12.43 -16.37 17.64
CA SER A 291 -12.11 -17.72 18.12
C SER A 291 -12.08 -18.72 16.99
N ILE A 292 -11.32 -19.79 17.17
CA ILE A 292 -11.22 -20.91 16.23
C ILE A 292 -12.58 -21.63 16.23
N SER A 293 -13.30 -21.49 15.12
CA SER A 293 -14.68 -21.93 14.97
C SER A 293 -14.80 -23.31 14.32
N SER A 294 -13.80 -23.69 13.51
CA SER A 294 -13.73 -25.04 12.93
C SER A 294 -12.31 -25.42 12.53
N ILE A 295 -11.99 -26.70 12.62
CA ILE A 295 -10.80 -27.29 11.99
C ILE A 295 -11.24 -27.91 10.65
N LYS A 296 -10.64 -27.47 9.55
CA LYS A 296 -10.93 -27.96 8.19
C LYS A 296 -10.01 -29.11 7.80
N PHE A 297 -8.76 -29.04 8.21
CA PHE A 297 -7.77 -30.08 7.95
C PHE A 297 -6.80 -30.20 9.12
N ALA A 298 -6.39 -31.43 9.42
CA ALA A 298 -5.32 -31.71 10.36
C ALA A 298 -4.68 -33.05 9.97
N SER A 299 -3.37 -33.04 9.73
CA SER A 299 -2.61 -34.26 9.45
C SER A 299 -1.20 -34.14 10.00
N TYR A 300 -0.85 -35.07 10.88
CA TYR A 300 0.52 -35.34 11.31
C TYR A 300 1.04 -36.58 10.57
N GLY A 301 2.04 -36.41 9.71
CA GLY A 301 2.55 -37.47 8.83
C GLY A 301 3.22 -36.89 7.60
N THR A 302 2.79 -37.28 6.40
CA THR A 302 3.32 -36.76 5.13
C THR A 302 2.27 -35.98 4.31
N PRO A 303 1.59 -34.97 4.89
CA PRO A 303 0.58 -34.19 4.17
C PRO A 303 1.15 -33.55 2.90
N GLN A 304 0.27 -33.32 1.93
CA GLN A 304 0.61 -32.73 0.63
C GLN A 304 -0.30 -31.54 0.34
N GLY A 305 0.13 -30.69 -0.60
CA GLY A 305 -0.64 -29.53 -1.04
C GLY A 305 -0.20 -28.24 -0.34
N SER A 306 -1.11 -27.29 -0.28
CA SER A 306 -0.89 -25.97 0.32
C SER A 306 -2.18 -25.50 0.98
N CYS A 307 -2.14 -24.35 1.68
CA CYS A 307 -3.30 -23.78 2.35
C CYS A 307 -4.57 -23.78 1.46
N GLN A 308 -5.72 -24.19 2.01
CA GLN A 308 -7.00 -24.38 1.30
C GLN A 308 -7.03 -25.56 0.32
N ASN A 309 -5.93 -26.27 0.12
CA ASN A 309 -5.84 -27.43 -0.74
C ASN A 309 -4.94 -28.52 -0.13
N PHE A 310 -5.01 -28.68 1.19
CA PHE A 310 -4.29 -29.74 1.87
C PHE A 310 -4.94 -31.10 1.64
N SER A 311 -4.09 -32.12 1.52
CA SER A 311 -4.50 -33.50 1.38
C SER A 311 -3.63 -34.40 2.26
N ARG A 312 -4.20 -35.54 2.66
CA ARG A 312 -3.44 -36.55 3.39
C ARG A 312 -2.45 -37.23 2.43
N GLY A 313 -1.22 -37.40 2.88
CA GLY A 313 -0.27 -38.28 2.18
C GLY A 313 -0.39 -39.73 2.63
N ASN A 314 0.59 -40.53 2.21
CA ASN A 314 0.66 -41.96 2.50
C ASN A 314 0.85 -42.27 4.00
N CYS A 315 1.34 -41.31 4.79
CA CYS A 315 1.45 -41.42 6.23
C CYS A 315 0.57 -40.37 6.91
N HIS A 316 -0.23 -40.82 7.87
CA HIS A 316 -1.15 -39.97 8.64
C HIS A 316 -1.45 -40.61 9.99
N SER A 317 -1.27 -39.86 11.09
CA SER A 317 -1.76 -40.28 12.40
C SER A 317 -3.29 -40.12 12.47
N PRO A 318 -4.05 -41.16 12.84
CA PRO A 318 -5.51 -41.06 12.96
C PRO A 318 -5.95 -40.09 14.07
N ASN A 319 -5.08 -39.76 15.03
CA ASN A 319 -5.34 -38.82 16.11
C ASN A 319 -5.14 -37.35 15.71
N SER A 320 -4.65 -37.08 14.49
CA SER A 320 -4.30 -35.71 14.07
C SER A 320 -5.44 -34.72 14.29
N PHE A 321 -6.65 -35.07 13.86
CA PHE A 321 -7.81 -34.20 13.98
C PHE A 321 -8.28 -34.03 15.42
N SER A 322 -8.33 -35.11 16.20
CA SER A 322 -8.80 -35.06 17.60
C SER A 322 -7.87 -34.23 18.47
N VAL A 323 -6.55 -34.41 18.33
CA VAL A 323 -5.52 -33.64 19.04
C VAL A 323 -5.65 -32.15 18.73
N VAL A 324 -5.71 -31.79 17.44
CA VAL A 324 -5.82 -30.38 17.03
C VAL A 324 -7.15 -29.79 17.49
N SER A 325 -8.26 -30.51 17.31
CA SER A 325 -9.59 -30.07 17.71
C SER A 325 -9.65 -29.80 19.22
N GLN A 326 -9.17 -30.73 20.05
CA GLN A 326 -9.16 -30.60 21.50
C GLN A 326 -8.28 -29.43 21.98
N ALA A 327 -7.14 -29.20 21.31
CA ALA A 327 -6.24 -28.11 21.67
C ALA A 327 -6.76 -26.73 21.26
N CYS A 328 -7.50 -26.63 20.14
CA CYS A 328 -7.73 -25.37 19.44
C CYS A 328 -9.19 -24.90 19.40
N MET A 329 -10.17 -25.80 19.31
CA MET A 329 -11.57 -25.42 19.11
C MET A 329 -12.10 -24.49 20.21
N GLY A 330 -12.77 -23.41 19.80
CA GLY A 330 -13.36 -22.40 20.68
C GLY A 330 -12.36 -21.47 21.36
N ARG A 331 -11.05 -21.65 21.13
CA ARG A 331 -10.01 -20.79 21.70
C ARG A 331 -9.58 -19.74 20.68
N GLN A 332 -9.09 -18.60 21.16
CA GLN A 332 -8.47 -17.61 20.29
C GLN A 332 -7.12 -18.09 19.75
N SER A 333 -6.34 -18.78 20.58
CA SER A 333 -5.03 -19.31 20.22
C SER A 333 -4.76 -20.66 20.87
N CYS A 334 -3.95 -21.48 20.21
CA CYS A 334 -3.48 -22.76 20.70
C CYS A 334 -2.05 -23.03 20.21
N SER A 335 -1.36 -23.92 20.93
CA SER A 335 -0.03 -24.40 20.55
C SER A 335 -0.02 -25.92 20.66
N ILE A 336 0.62 -26.61 19.71
CA ILE A 336 0.71 -28.07 19.70
C ILE A 336 2.15 -28.46 19.35
N SER A 337 2.78 -29.27 20.19
CA SER A 337 4.13 -29.76 19.91
C SER A 337 4.09 -30.86 18.84
N THR A 338 4.92 -30.73 17.82
CA THR A 338 5.03 -31.62 16.67
C THR A 338 5.91 -32.82 17.03
N SER A 339 5.32 -33.83 17.69
CA SER A 339 6.02 -35.07 18.05
C SER A 339 5.13 -36.30 18.09
N ASN A 340 5.74 -37.47 17.88
CA ASN A 340 5.04 -38.76 17.94
C ASN A 340 4.29 -38.99 19.25
N ALA A 341 4.82 -38.53 20.38
CA ALA A 341 4.18 -38.67 21.69
C ALA A 341 2.82 -37.96 21.77
N VAL A 342 2.70 -36.77 21.17
CA VAL A 342 1.46 -35.97 21.16
C VAL A 342 0.40 -36.63 20.28
N PHE A 343 0.80 -37.28 19.19
CA PHE A 343 -0.12 -37.90 18.22
C PHE A 343 -0.38 -39.41 18.47
N GLY A 344 0.02 -39.93 19.64
CA GLY A 344 -0.27 -41.30 20.08
C GLY A 344 0.64 -42.38 19.50
N GLY A 345 1.80 -42.00 18.96
CA GLY A 345 2.79 -42.91 18.38
C GLY A 345 3.41 -42.36 17.10
N ASP A 346 4.38 -43.11 16.58
CA ASP A 346 5.00 -42.81 15.28
C ASP A 346 4.12 -43.40 14.16
N PRO A 347 3.47 -42.57 13.32
CA PRO A 347 2.60 -43.06 12.25
C PRO A 347 3.37 -43.63 11.04
N CYS A 348 4.68 -43.36 10.91
CA CYS A 348 5.54 -43.87 9.84
C CYS A 348 7.03 -43.83 10.22
N HIS A 349 7.55 -44.97 10.65
CA HIS A 349 8.95 -45.10 11.05
C HIS A 349 9.93 -44.74 9.94
N GLY A 350 10.99 -44.02 10.29
CA GLY A 350 12.06 -43.61 9.36
C GLY A 350 11.68 -42.46 8.42
N VAL A 351 10.46 -41.91 8.54
CA VAL A 351 9.99 -40.76 7.76
C VAL A 351 9.88 -39.55 8.70
N VAL A 352 10.27 -38.37 8.23
CA VAL A 352 10.05 -37.10 8.95
C VAL A 352 8.60 -36.69 8.81
N LYS A 353 7.94 -36.35 9.91
CA LYS A 353 6.52 -35.98 9.92
C LYS A 353 6.36 -34.48 9.98
N THR A 354 5.35 -34.02 9.26
CA THR A 354 4.87 -32.64 9.30
C THR A 354 3.47 -32.63 9.86
N LEU A 355 3.21 -31.71 10.79
CA LEU A 355 1.88 -31.33 11.21
C LEU A 355 1.39 -30.19 10.33
N SER A 356 0.38 -30.46 9.51
CA SER A 356 -0.31 -29.44 8.70
C SER A 356 -1.74 -29.26 9.21
N VAL A 357 -2.12 -28.01 9.47
CA VAL A 357 -3.43 -27.64 10.02
C VAL A 357 -4.05 -26.55 9.16
N GLU A 358 -5.34 -26.69 8.87
CA GLU A 358 -6.20 -25.65 8.33
C GLU A 358 -7.39 -25.47 9.27
N MET A 359 -7.66 -24.23 9.65
CA MET A 359 -8.76 -23.88 10.54
C MET A 359 -9.44 -22.59 10.10
N ARG A 360 -10.65 -22.38 10.59
CA ARG A 360 -11.36 -21.11 10.45
C ARG A 360 -11.54 -20.41 11.77
N CYS A 361 -11.49 -19.09 11.72
CA CYS A 361 -11.85 -18.19 12.80
C CYS A 361 -13.22 -17.58 12.52
N SER A 362 -13.96 -17.29 13.57
CA SER A 362 -15.15 -16.45 13.48
C SER A 362 -15.19 -15.45 14.62
N SER A 363 -15.82 -14.30 14.36
CA SER A 363 -16.17 -13.35 15.40
C SER A 363 -17.22 -13.95 16.32
N SER A 364 -17.03 -13.74 17.62
CA SER A 364 -18.04 -14.05 18.64
C SER A 364 -19.17 -13.01 18.68
N LEU A 365 -19.04 -11.90 17.94
CA LEU A 365 -19.89 -10.70 18.04
C LEU A 365 -20.43 -10.21 16.68
N SER A 366 -20.65 -11.10 15.70
CA SER A 366 -20.96 -10.69 14.32
C SER A 366 -22.25 -9.85 14.19
N THR A 367 -22.09 -8.52 14.07
CA THR A 367 -22.98 -7.65 13.29
C THR A 367 -22.12 -6.92 12.26
N SER A 368 -22.10 -7.45 11.03
CA SER A 368 -21.50 -6.80 9.87
C SER A 368 -22.27 -5.53 9.56
N SER A 369 -21.62 -4.38 9.68
CA SER A 369 -22.10 -3.10 9.15
C SER A 369 -21.04 -2.57 8.21
N SER A 370 -21.33 -2.65 6.91
CA SER A 370 -20.62 -1.88 5.90
C SER A 370 -21.23 -0.47 5.88
N LEU A 371 -20.48 0.54 6.30
CA LEU A 371 -20.85 1.93 6.01
C LEU A 371 -20.26 2.32 4.66
N MET A 372 -21.13 2.72 3.73
CA MET A 372 -20.73 3.60 2.64
C MET A 372 -20.66 5.02 3.21
N LEU A 373 -19.61 5.76 2.83
CA LEU A 373 -19.31 7.10 3.32
C LEU A 373 -20.01 8.21 2.54
#